data_AF-A0A944FYP4-F1
#
_entry.id   AF-A0A944FYP4-F1
#
_cell.length_a   1.000
_cell.length_b   1.000
_cell.length_c   1.000
_cell.angle_alpha   90.00
_cell.angle_beta   90.00
_cell.angle_gamma   90.00
#
_symmetry.space_group_name_H-M   'P 1'
#
loop_
_entity.id
_entity.type
_entity.pdbx_description
1 polymer ?
#
loop_
_entity_poly.entity_id
_entity_poly.type
_entity_poly.pdbx_seq_one_letter_code
_entity_poly.pdbx_strand_id
1 'polypeptide(L)'
;MKKRTLIILVALVAVFGMAVGGTIAWLTDQTEPITNTFTVGNINIELEETATDFKMVPGVTIVKDPKITVKSGSEACYLFVKVEKSANLDDFINYTMATGWTALTGADGVYYRVVNATTSDTTFSVLADDQVTCNDTVTKAMMDALTEATYPTLTFTAYAVQQSGSASAAEAWVKVAPTL
;
A
#
# COMPACT_ATOMS: atom_id res chain seq x y z
N MET A 1 -64.17 8.93 -23.64
CA MET A 1 -63.44 9.00 -24.92
C MET A 1 -63.44 10.44 -25.43
N LYS A 2 -62.35 10.82 -26.10
CA LYS A 2 -62.16 11.99 -26.98
C LYS A 2 -61.86 13.31 -26.28
N LYS A 3 -60.92 14.13 -26.72
CA LYS A 3 -59.87 14.12 -27.78
C LYS A 3 -59.11 15.41 -27.43
N ARG A 4 -57.80 15.33 -27.18
CA ARG A 4 -56.77 15.70 -28.16
C ARG A 4 -56.84 17.18 -28.58
N THR A 5 -55.71 17.84 -28.35
CA THR A 5 -55.09 18.83 -29.25
C THR A 5 -55.37 20.30 -28.89
N LEU A 6 -54.27 20.98 -28.54
CA LEU A 6 -53.94 22.30 -29.08
C LEU A 6 -54.56 23.52 -28.41
N ILE A 7 -54.16 23.78 -27.17
CA ILE A 7 -53.73 25.13 -26.80
C ILE A 7 -52.32 24.96 -26.22
N ILE A 8 -51.30 24.91 -27.07
CA ILE A 8 -50.61 26.07 -27.63
C ILE A 8 -49.66 26.64 -26.56
N LEU A 9 -48.41 26.16 -26.54
CA LEU A 9 -47.29 26.58 -27.41
C LEU A 9 -46.43 27.75 -26.86
N VAL A 10 -46.24 27.89 -25.54
CA VAL A 10 -45.20 28.80 -24.99
C VAL A 10 -44.50 28.26 -23.71
N ALA A 11 -44.38 26.95 -23.49
CA ALA A 11 -43.76 26.46 -22.24
C ALA A 11 -42.97 25.14 -22.39
N LEU A 12 -42.36 24.91 -23.56
CA LEU A 12 -41.62 23.68 -23.84
C LEU A 12 -40.22 23.90 -24.43
N VAL A 13 -39.51 24.94 -23.96
CA VAL A 13 -38.05 25.01 -24.15
C VAL A 13 -37.40 25.57 -22.89
N ALA A 14 -36.36 24.86 -22.42
CA ALA A 14 -35.54 25.06 -21.22
C ALA A 14 -36.19 24.51 -19.93
N VAL A 15 -36.19 23.20 -19.62
CA VAL A 15 -35.12 22.18 -19.74
C VAL A 15 -33.78 22.69 -19.22
N PHE A 16 -33.43 22.16 -18.05
CA PHE A 16 -32.12 22.07 -17.41
C PHE A 16 -31.57 23.26 -16.63
N GLY A 17 -31.60 23.08 -15.31
CA GLY A 17 -30.87 23.84 -14.31
C GLY A 17 -31.34 23.37 -12.94
N MET A 18 -31.08 22.10 -12.60
CA MET A 18 -31.41 21.53 -11.30
C MET A 18 -30.85 22.39 -10.16
N ALA A 19 -31.63 22.42 -9.09
CA ALA A 19 -31.40 23.10 -7.85
C ALA A 19 -30.00 22.87 -7.26
N VAL A 20 -29.45 23.98 -6.75
CA VAL A 20 -28.86 24.14 -5.41
C VAL A 20 -28.56 22.83 -4.68
N GLY A 21 -27.27 22.58 -4.47
CA GLY A 21 -26.80 21.56 -3.55
C GLY A 21 -25.30 21.39 -3.71
N GLY A 22 -24.52 22.19 -2.98
CA GLY A 22 -23.09 21.94 -2.83
C GLY A 22 -22.90 20.57 -2.19
N THR A 23 -22.63 19.57 -3.01
CA THR A 23 -22.05 18.31 -2.58
C THR A 23 -20.59 18.34 -3.02
N ILE A 24 -19.72 18.82 -2.14
CA ILE A 24 -18.35 18.30 -2.08
C ILE A 24 -18.48 16.82 -1.72
N ALA A 25 -18.57 16.00 -2.75
CA ALA A 25 -18.45 14.55 -2.62
C ALA A 25 -17.44 14.08 -3.66
N TRP A 26 -16.18 14.45 -3.45
CA TRP A 26 -15.05 13.62 -3.83
C TRP A 26 -14.64 12.83 -2.59
N LEU A 27 -15.54 11.97 -2.14
CA LEU A 27 -15.27 10.87 -1.21
C LEU A 27 -15.29 9.60 -2.06
N THR A 28 -14.19 9.36 -2.75
CA THR A 28 -13.85 8.04 -3.26
C THR A 28 -12.84 7.46 -2.29
N ASP A 29 -13.35 6.72 -1.30
CA ASP A 29 -12.57 5.80 -0.48
C ASP A 29 -12.61 4.43 -1.16
N GLN A 30 -11.44 3.84 -1.34
CA GLN A 30 -11.30 2.45 -1.76
C GLN A 30 -10.10 1.88 -0.98
N THR A 31 -10.41 1.06 0.01
CA THR A 31 -9.43 0.22 0.70
C THR A 31 -9.77 -1.25 0.49
N GLU A 32 -8.75 -2.07 0.76
CA GLU A 32 -8.67 -3.54 0.75
C GLU A 32 -8.22 -4.18 -0.60
N PRO A 33 -7.18 -5.04 -0.55
CA PRO A 33 -7.13 -6.16 0.39
C PRO A 33 -5.88 -6.25 1.28
N ILE A 34 -6.11 -6.49 2.58
CA ILE A 34 -5.24 -7.34 3.40
C ILE A 34 -5.72 -8.77 3.18
N THR A 35 -4.86 -9.68 2.73
CA THR A 35 -5.22 -11.11 2.63
C THR A 35 -4.23 -11.96 3.44
N ASN A 36 -4.76 -12.56 4.51
CA ASN A 36 -4.05 -13.47 5.42
C ASN A 36 -4.60 -14.89 5.28
N THR A 37 -3.79 -15.91 4.93
CA THR A 37 -4.07 -17.32 5.31
C THR A 37 -2.84 -18.27 5.28
N PHE A 38 -2.71 -19.01 6.39
CA PHE A 38 -1.81 -20.08 6.90
C PHE A 38 -1.50 -21.28 5.97
N THR A 39 -0.58 -22.24 6.19
CA THR A 39 0.72 -22.45 6.91
C THR A 39 1.34 -23.76 6.36
N VAL A 40 2.67 -23.93 6.43
CA VAL A 40 3.29 -25.25 6.71
C VAL A 40 4.25 -25.01 7.88
N GLY A 41 3.88 -25.48 9.08
CA GLY A 41 4.55 -25.16 10.35
C GLY A 41 3.90 -23.99 11.11
N ASN A 42 4.04 -23.94 12.44
CA ASN A 42 3.41 -22.95 13.31
C ASN A 42 4.10 -21.58 13.14
N ILE A 43 3.80 -20.82 12.07
CA ILE A 43 4.31 -19.46 11.84
C ILE A 43 3.14 -18.56 11.52
N ASN A 44 2.98 -17.51 12.32
CA ASN A 44 1.89 -16.56 12.21
C ASN A 44 2.49 -15.15 12.13
N ILE A 45 2.18 -14.43 11.04
CA ILE A 45 2.62 -13.05 10.85
C ILE A 45 1.43 -12.14 10.55
N GLU A 46 1.58 -10.86 10.86
CA GLU A 46 0.61 -9.81 10.58
C GLU A 46 1.35 -8.58 10.06
N LEU A 47 0.79 -7.89 9.06
CA LEU A 47 1.29 -6.62 8.54
C LEU A 47 0.22 -5.56 8.79
N GLU A 48 0.59 -4.49 9.49
CA GLU A 48 -0.31 -3.37 9.82
C GLU A 48 0.32 -2.04 9.40
N GLU A 49 -0.54 -1.07 9.10
CA GLU A 49 -0.19 0.34 8.89
C GLU A 49 -1.31 1.20 9.50
N THR A 50 -0.96 2.30 10.18
CA THR A 50 -1.93 3.15 10.90
C THR A 50 -2.19 4.48 10.21
N ALA A 51 -1.24 4.96 9.40
CA ALA A 51 -1.39 6.20 8.66
C ALA A 51 -2.34 6.04 7.47
N THR A 52 -3.21 7.04 7.26
CA THR A 52 -4.20 7.04 6.17
C THR A 52 -4.23 8.34 5.35
N ASP A 53 -3.54 9.40 5.80
CA ASP A 53 -3.49 10.70 5.13
C ASP A 53 -2.07 10.99 4.62
N PHE A 54 -1.83 10.74 3.34
CA PHE A 54 -0.53 10.92 2.69
C PHE A 54 -0.55 12.16 1.80
N LYS A 55 -0.28 13.32 2.38
CA LYS A 55 -0.17 14.58 1.64
C LYS A 55 1.28 14.88 1.30
N MET A 56 1.57 15.04 0.01
CA MET A 56 2.89 15.48 -0.45
C MET A 56 3.06 16.98 -0.22
N VAL A 57 4.03 17.32 0.62
CA VAL A 57 4.57 18.67 0.76
C VAL A 57 6.07 18.58 0.52
N PRO A 58 6.65 19.30 -0.46
CA PRO A 58 8.06 19.16 -0.81
C PRO A 58 8.99 19.35 0.39
N GLY A 59 9.93 18.43 0.57
CA GLY A 59 10.89 18.41 1.68
C GLY A 59 10.32 17.95 3.02
N VAL A 60 9.04 17.59 3.10
CA VAL A 60 8.38 17.18 4.36
C VAL A 60 8.32 15.66 4.49
N THR A 61 8.54 15.19 5.71
CA THR A 61 8.38 13.79 6.10
C THR A 61 6.90 13.44 6.26
N ILE A 62 6.51 12.30 5.71
CA ILE A 62 5.15 11.75 5.78
C ILE A 62 5.23 10.48 6.63
N VAL A 63 4.39 10.40 7.67
CA VAL A 63 4.28 9.19 8.50
C VAL A 63 3.77 8.05 7.63
N LYS A 64 4.49 6.94 7.62
CA LYS A 64 4.18 5.72 6.88
C LYS A 64 4.81 4.55 7.63
N ASP A 65 3.99 3.80 8.36
CA ASP A 65 4.44 2.90 9.42
C ASP A 65 4.12 1.40 9.16
N PRO A 66 4.46 0.84 7.99
CA PRO A 66 4.26 -0.58 7.74
C PRO A 66 5.07 -1.41 8.74
N LYS A 67 4.38 -2.20 9.55
CA LYS A 67 4.93 -3.01 10.64
C LYS A 67 4.53 -4.46 10.49
N ILE A 68 5.52 -5.35 10.55
CA ILE A 68 5.30 -6.79 10.49
C ILE A 68 5.47 -7.39 11.88
N THR A 69 4.43 -8.00 12.41
CA THR A 69 4.42 -8.69 13.70
C THR A 69 4.47 -10.20 13.50
N VAL A 70 5.51 -10.86 14.00
CA VAL A 70 5.57 -12.31 14.13
C VAL A 70 4.93 -12.68 15.47
N LYS A 71 3.79 -13.36 15.44
CA LYS A 71 2.99 -13.67 16.63
C LYS A 71 3.67 -14.71 17.51
N SER A 72 3.35 -14.68 18.79
CA SER A 72 3.77 -15.67 19.78
C SER A 72 3.50 -17.11 19.32
N GLY A 73 4.43 -18.02 19.66
CA GLY A 73 4.36 -19.42 19.27
C GLY A 73 4.84 -19.69 17.85
N SER A 74 5.34 -18.67 17.14
CA SER A 74 5.91 -18.87 15.81
C SER A 74 7.26 -19.57 15.88
N GLU A 75 7.47 -20.52 14.97
CA GLU A 75 8.76 -21.19 14.76
C GLU A 75 9.77 -20.26 14.09
N ALA A 76 11.06 -20.62 14.17
CA ALA A 76 12.11 -19.88 13.49
C ALA A 76 11.85 -19.81 11.98
N CYS A 77 11.91 -18.61 11.41
CA CYS A 77 11.50 -18.34 10.05
C CYS A 77 12.42 -17.34 9.32
N TYR A 78 12.39 -17.42 7.98
CA TYR A 78 12.76 -16.30 7.13
C TYR A 78 11.52 -15.43 6.95
N LEU A 79 11.60 -14.20 7.44
CA LEU A 79 10.58 -13.17 7.25
C LEU A 79 10.97 -12.31 6.05
N PHE A 80 10.05 -12.11 5.13
CA PHE A 80 10.21 -11.30 3.92
C PHE A 80 9.24 -10.14 3.90
N VAL A 81 9.65 -9.07 3.24
CA VAL A 81 8.78 -8.01 2.76
C VAL A 81 9.14 -7.70 1.31
N LYS A 82 8.15 -7.75 0.43
CA LYS A 82 8.24 -7.25 -0.94
C LYS A 82 7.76 -5.80 -0.94
N VAL A 83 8.59 -4.91 -1.48
CA VAL A 83 8.33 -3.49 -1.65
C VAL A 83 8.11 -3.24 -3.13
N GLU A 84 6.90 -2.87 -3.51
CA GLU A 84 6.54 -2.56 -4.89
C GLU A 84 6.29 -1.06 -5.01
N LYS A 85 7.03 -0.42 -5.92
CA LYS A 85 6.89 1.00 -6.19
C LYS A 85 6.38 1.25 -7.60
N SER A 86 5.58 2.31 -7.77
CA SER A 86 5.28 2.81 -9.11
C SER A 86 6.55 3.34 -9.78
N ALA A 87 6.57 3.36 -11.12
CA ALA A 87 7.72 3.79 -11.90
C ALA A 87 8.15 5.25 -11.60
N ASN A 88 7.21 6.09 -11.19
CA ASN A 88 7.43 7.50 -10.86
C ASN A 88 7.65 7.77 -9.37
N LEU A 89 7.66 6.75 -8.48
CA LEU A 89 7.76 6.99 -7.04
C LEU A 89 9.00 7.84 -6.69
N ASP A 90 10.16 7.50 -7.26
CA ASP A 90 11.45 8.13 -6.92
C ASP A 90 11.51 9.63 -7.31
N ASP A 91 10.65 10.08 -8.24
CA ASP A 91 10.55 11.50 -8.60
C ASP A 91 9.89 12.32 -7.47
N PHE A 92 9.06 11.68 -6.64
CA PHE A 92 8.22 12.35 -5.65
C PHE A 92 8.57 12.00 -4.20
N ILE A 93 8.90 10.74 -3.93
CA ILE A 93 9.05 10.19 -2.59
C ILE A 93 10.39 9.45 -2.49
N ASN A 94 11.13 9.75 -1.44
CA ASN A 94 12.26 8.96 -0.99
C ASN A 94 11.89 8.18 0.27
N TYR A 95 12.40 6.96 0.40
CA TYR A 95 12.23 6.13 1.59
C TYR A 95 13.51 5.37 1.91
N THR A 96 13.61 4.86 3.13
CA THR A 96 14.75 4.03 3.55
C THR A 96 14.22 2.83 4.32
N MET A 97 14.76 1.66 4.05
CA MET A 97 14.39 0.45 4.79
C MET A 97 14.88 0.54 6.24
N ALA A 98 14.07 0.07 7.19
CA ALA A 98 14.46 -0.02 8.57
C ALA A 98 15.69 -0.93 8.75
N THR A 99 16.43 -0.70 9.84
CA THR A 99 17.60 -1.53 10.15
C THR A 99 17.22 -3.01 10.35
N GLY A 100 18.13 -3.91 9.97
CA GLY A 100 17.95 -5.36 10.07
C GLY A 100 17.27 -6.03 8.87
N TRP A 101 16.80 -5.27 7.87
CA TRP A 101 16.38 -5.82 6.58
C TRP A 101 17.58 -6.00 5.65
N THR A 102 17.67 -7.15 4.99
CA THR A 102 18.69 -7.46 3.98
C THR A 102 18.03 -7.61 2.62
N ALA A 103 18.53 -6.91 1.60
CA ALA A 103 18.02 -7.06 0.23
C ALA A 103 18.33 -8.47 -0.31
N LEU A 104 17.33 -9.13 -0.88
CA LEU A 104 17.49 -10.46 -1.47
C LEU A 104 18.09 -10.32 -2.87
N THR A 105 19.30 -10.84 -3.05
CA THR A 105 19.97 -10.81 -4.35
C THR A 105 19.16 -11.60 -5.39
N GLY A 106 18.90 -10.99 -6.54
CA GLY A 106 18.14 -11.60 -7.63
C GLY A 106 16.61 -11.52 -7.50
N ALA A 107 16.08 -10.87 -6.46
CA ALA A 107 14.65 -10.60 -6.31
C ALA A 107 14.42 -9.12 -6.02
N ASP A 108 14.00 -8.38 -7.05
CA ASP A 108 13.85 -6.92 -6.95
C ASP A 108 12.76 -6.53 -5.93
N GLY A 109 13.04 -5.49 -5.16
CA GLY A 109 12.17 -5.02 -4.08
C GLY A 109 11.97 -5.99 -2.91
N VAL A 110 12.63 -7.15 -2.88
CA VAL A 110 12.46 -8.15 -1.81
C VAL A 110 13.53 -7.98 -0.76
N TYR A 111 13.11 -7.87 0.50
CA TYR A 111 13.97 -7.80 1.66
C TYR A 111 13.62 -8.91 2.64
N TYR A 112 14.61 -9.41 3.36
CA TYR A 112 14.40 -10.47 4.34
C TYR A 112 15.14 -10.21 5.65
N ARG A 113 14.69 -10.91 6.70
CA ARG A 113 15.40 -11.07 7.96
C ARG A 113 15.19 -12.48 8.51
N VAL A 114 16.14 -12.95 9.32
CA VAL A 114 16.01 -14.20 10.07
C VAL A 114 15.37 -13.88 11.42
N VAL A 115 14.29 -14.59 11.75
CA VAL A 115 13.58 -14.46 13.02
C VAL A 115 13.64 -15.80 13.75
N ASN A 116 14.09 -15.78 15.00
CA ASN A 116 14.09 -16.96 15.85
C ASN A 116 12.65 -17.33 16.26
N ALA A 117 12.46 -18.54 16.79
CA ALA A 117 11.18 -18.90 17.38
C ALA A 117 10.79 -17.91 18.49
N THR A 118 9.50 -17.57 18.57
CA THR A 118 8.99 -16.52 19.45
C THR A 118 8.07 -17.10 20.53
N THR A 119 8.18 -16.59 21.75
CA THR A 119 7.25 -16.86 22.86
C THR A 119 6.34 -15.67 23.17
N SER A 120 6.51 -14.58 22.44
CA SER A 120 5.73 -13.36 22.50
C SER A 120 5.71 -12.70 21.12
N ASP A 121 4.72 -11.86 20.85
CA ASP A 121 4.68 -11.08 19.62
C ASP A 121 5.96 -10.26 19.46
N THR A 122 6.53 -10.28 18.25
CA THR A 122 7.73 -9.52 17.91
C THR A 122 7.44 -8.70 16.66
N THR A 123 7.51 -7.37 16.79
CA THR A 123 7.16 -6.43 15.73
C THR A 123 8.40 -5.80 15.11
N PHE A 124 8.37 -5.64 13.79
CA PHE A 124 9.44 -5.05 13.00
C PHE A 124 8.89 -3.96 12.09
N SER A 125 9.40 -2.74 12.23
CA SER A 125 9.18 -1.67 11.24
C SER A 125 9.82 -2.06 9.91
N VAL A 126 9.13 -1.74 8.80
CA VAL A 126 9.65 -1.95 7.44
C VAL A 126 10.42 -0.72 6.97
N LEU A 127 9.93 0.48 7.29
CA LEU A 127 10.59 1.75 6.94
C LEU A 127 11.38 2.31 8.13
N ALA A 128 12.51 2.94 7.84
CA ALA A 128 13.28 3.66 8.84
C ALA A 128 12.43 4.81 9.40
N ASP A 129 12.44 4.93 10.74
CA ASP A 129 11.67 5.92 11.49
C ASP A 129 10.15 5.94 11.20
N ASP A 130 9.61 4.85 10.64
CA ASP A 130 8.20 4.75 10.25
C ASP A 130 7.72 5.92 9.35
N GLN A 131 8.56 6.31 8.38
CA GLN A 131 8.28 7.45 7.51
C GLN A 131 8.83 7.31 6.08
N VAL A 132 8.30 8.17 5.21
CA VAL A 132 8.87 8.52 3.90
C VAL A 132 9.09 10.03 3.82
N THR A 133 9.80 10.53 2.82
CA THR A 133 10.01 11.97 2.61
C THR A 133 9.56 12.35 1.22
N CYS A 134 8.74 13.39 1.10
CA CYS A 134 8.50 14.02 -0.20
C CYS A 134 9.74 14.80 -0.62
N ASN A 135 10.25 14.53 -1.82
CA ASN A 135 11.48 15.15 -2.30
C ASN A 135 11.35 16.67 -2.34
N ASP A 136 12.42 17.39 -1.99
CA ASP A 136 12.48 18.85 -2.03
C ASP A 136 12.43 19.42 -3.47
N THR A 137 12.75 18.58 -4.45
CA THR A 137 12.67 18.89 -5.89
C THR A 137 11.24 18.87 -6.44
N VAL A 138 10.27 18.34 -5.70
CA VAL A 138 8.86 18.28 -6.16
C VAL A 138 8.32 19.69 -6.28
N THR A 139 7.82 20.04 -7.47
CA THR A 139 7.20 21.34 -7.73
C THR A 139 5.68 21.24 -7.77
N LYS A 140 4.99 22.38 -7.62
CA LYS A 140 3.55 22.45 -7.84
C LYS A 140 3.14 21.93 -9.22
N ALA A 141 3.90 22.26 -10.27
CA ALA A 141 3.60 21.79 -11.62
C ALA A 141 3.67 20.26 -11.76
N MET A 142 4.62 19.62 -11.07
CA MET A 142 4.71 18.15 -11.03
C MET A 142 3.50 17.54 -10.32
N MET A 143 3.07 18.14 -9.21
CA MET A 143 1.88 17.68 -8.47
C MET A 143 0.58 17.90 -9.26
N ASP A 144 0.42 19.07 -9.90
CA ASP A 144 -0.76 19.40 -10.72
C ASP A 144 -0.87 18.50 -11.98
N ALA A 145 0.24 17.90 -12.42
CA ALA A 145 0.28 16.96 -13.54
C ALA A 145 -0.14 15.54 -13.15
N LEU A 146 -0.22 15.22 -11.85
CA LEU A 146 -0.65 13.91 -11.38
C LEU A 146 -2.18 13.77 -11.51
N THR A 147 -2.59 12.55 -11.80
CA THR A 147 -3.98 12.08 -11.73
C THR A 147 -4.06 10.89 -10.80
N GLU A 148 -5.26 10.50 -10.37
CA GLU A 148 -5.44 9.32 -9.52
C GLU A 148 -4.77 8.05 -10.08
N ALA A 149 -4.78 7.90 -11.41
CA ALA A 149 -4.15 6.76 -12.09
C ALA A 149 -2.62 6.81 -12.11
N THR A 150 -2.02 7.96 -11.78
CA THR A 150 -0.56 8.18 -11.83
C THR A 150 0.02 8.59 -10.49
N TYR A 151 -0.78 8.58 -9.41
CA TYR A 151 -0.25 8.86 -8.09
C TYR A 151 0.90 7.90 -7.77
N PRO A 152 2.02 8.41 -7.22
CA PRO A 152 3.13 7.56 -6.86
C PRO A 152 2.69 6.58 -5.76
N THR A 153 2.97 5.30 -5.94
CA THR A 153 2.57 4.24 -4.99
C THR A 153 3.78 3.53 -4.41
N LEU A 154 3.64 3.13 -3.15
CA LEU A 154 4.59 2.31 -2.42
C LEU A 154 3.80 1.27 -1.61
N THR A 155 3.85 0.02 -2.06
CA THR A 155 3.05 -1.09 -1.54
C THR A 155 3.96 -2.12 -0.88
N PHE A 156 3.48 -2.70 0.23
CA PHE A 156 4.22 -3.70 1.00
C PHE A 156 3.45 -5.01 1.05
N THR A 157 4.14 -6.13 0.89
CA THR A 157 3.57 -7.47 1.09
C THR A 157 4.53 -8.33 1.91
N ALA A 158 4.05 -8.87 3.02
CA ALA A 158 4.85 -9.67 3.93
C ALA A 158 4.69 -11.18 3.66
N TYR A 159 5.78 -11.93 3.81
CA TYR A 159 5.77 -13.40 3.69
C TYR A 159 6.64 -14.01 4.78
N ALA A 160 6.35 -15.24 5.19
CA ALA A 160 7.23 -15.98 6.09
C ALA A 160 7.32 -17.45 5.68
N VAL A 161 8.51 -18.03 5.85
CA VAL A 161 8.78 -19.44 5.57
C VAL A 161 9.62 -20.03 6.70
N GLN A 162 9.25 -21.20 7.20
CA GLN A 162 10.00 -21.88 8.26
C GLN A 162 11.43 -22.18 7.83
N GLN A 163 12.39 -21.94 8.72
CA GLN A 163 13.81 -22.18 8.43
C GLN A 163 14.13 -23.66 8.27
N SER A 164 13.50 -24.55 9.04
CA SER A 164 13.75 -25.99 8.97
C SER A 164 13.46 -26.58 7.59
N GLY A 165 12.67 -25.90 6.75
CA GLY A 165 12.40 -26.30 5.38
C GLY A 165 13.36 -25.73 4.34
N SER A 166 14.20 -24.73 4.65
CA SER A 166 14.96 -23.97 3.63
C SER A 166 16.37 -23.65 4.11
N ALA A 167 17.40 -23.99 3.34
CA ALA A 167 18.80 -23.76 3.74
C ALA A 167 19.22 -22.29 3.63
N SER A 168 18.47 -21.48 2.86
CA SER A 168 18.74 -20.05 2.66
C SER A 168 17.46 -19.24 2.47
N ALA A 169 17.58 -17.91 2.59
CA ALA A 169 16.49 -16.98 2.26
C ALA A 169 16.10 -17.04 0.78
N ALA A 170 17.04 -17.29 -0.13
CA ALA A 170 16.74 -17.43 -1.55
C ALA A 170 15.88 -18.68 -1.82
N GLU A 171 16.23 -19.83 -1.22
CA GLU A 171 15.42 -21.05 -1.31
C GLU A 171 14.04 -20.89 -0.67
N ALA A 172 13.97 -20.21 0.47
CA ALA A 172 12.71 -19.91 1.13
C ALA A 172 11.82 -19.01 0.25
N TRP A 173 12.39 -17.98 -0.37
CA TRP A 173 11.65 -17.07 -1.24
C TRP A 173 11.01 -17.78 -2.42
N VAL A 174 11.70 -18.72 -3.08
CA VAL A 174 11.14 -19.50 -4.20
C VAL A 174 9.83 -20.23 -3.84
N LYS A 175 9.57 -20.52 -2.56
CA LYS A 175 8.36 -21.23 -2.10
C LYS A 175 7.16 -20.32 -1.90
N VAL A 176 7.38 -19.02 -1.69
CA VAL A 176 6.33 -18.03 -1.40
C VAL A 176 6.26 -16.92 -2.43
N ALA A 177 7.27 -16.82 -3.30
CA ALA A 177 7.26 -15.92 -4.44
C ALA A 177 6.03 -16.25 -5.29
N PRO A 178 5.12 -15.27 -5.53
CA PRO A 178 4.03 -15.49 -6.47
C PRO A 178 4.64 -15.82 -7.83
N THR A 179 4.19 -16.91 -8.44
CA THR A 179 4.53 -17.24 -9.83
C THR A 179 4.07 -16.08 -10.70
N LEU A 180 5.02 -15.36 -11.30
CA LEU A 180 4.76 -14.35 -12.33
C LEU A 180 4.15 -14.99 -13.57
#